data_AF-C4FGR9-F1
#
_entry.id   AF-C4FGR9-F1
#
_cell.length_a   1.000
_cell.length_b   1.000
_cell.length_c   1.000
_cell.angle_alpha   90.00
_cell.angle_beta   90.00
_cell.angle_gamma   90.00
#
_symmetry.space_group_name_H-M   'P 1'
#
loop_
_entity.id
_entity.type
_entity.pdbx_description
1 polymer ?
#
loop_
_entity_poly.entity_id
_entity_poly.type
_entity_poly.pdbx_seq_one_letter_code
_entity_poly.pdbx_strand_id
1 'polypeptide(L)'
;MMIIAAIIVGIGTCAFSSLPTIMTLYAGEGRQGAALSAYNLAAGLTTFAGPGIATILLPTIGYGGVCWTYAALYVLAFVLTLFIRPKQPGFDEHGHRIKSAGQGAEAD
;
A
#
# COMPACT_ATOMS: atom_id res chain seq x y z
N MET A 1 -13.33 -13.76 -20.14
CA MET A 1 -12.17 -13.86 -19.22
C MET A 1 -11.64 -12.52 -18.75
N MET A 2 -11.41 -11.54 -19.64
CA MET A 2 -10.87 -10.21 -19.26
C MET A 2 -11.73 -9.44 -18.24
N ILE A 3 -13.06 -9.54 -18.31
CA ILE A 3 -13.97 -8.81 -17.41
C ILE A 3 -13.83 -9.27 -15.96
N ILE A 4 -13.75 -10.59 -15.73
CA ILE A 4 -13.59 -11.15 -14.39
C ILE A 4 -12.24 -10.71 -13.79
N ALA A 5 -11.17 -10.78 -14.59
CA ALA A 5 -9.85 -10.29 -14.17
C ALA A 5 -9.87 -8.79 -13.84
N ALA A 6 -10.54 -7.97 -14.65
CA ALA A 6 -10.69 -6.54 -14.41
C ALA A 6 -11.49 -6.24 -13.13
N ILE A 7 -12.54 -7.01 -12.85
CA ILE A 7 -13.33 -6.88 -11.61
C ILE A 7 -12.45 -7.20 -10.39
N ILE A 8 -11.70 -8.30 -10.43
CA ILE A 8 -10.80 -8.70 -9.32
C ILE A 8 -9.74 -7.64 -9.08
N VAL A 9 -9.09 -7.14 -10.14
CA VAL A 9 -8.10 -6.07 -10.05
C VAL A 9 -8.74 -4.78 -9.53
N GLY A 10 -9.94 -4.44 -9.96
CA GLY A 10 -10.68 -3.26 -9.50
C GLY A 10 -10.98 -3.31 -8.00
N ILE A 11 -11.52 -4.43 -7.51
CA ILE A 11 -11.79 -4.64 -6.08
C ILE A 11 -10.49 -4.55 -5.27
N GLY A 12 -9.43 -5.20 -5.74
CA GLY A 12 -8.11 -5.15 -5.11
C GLY A 12 -7.60 -3.71 -5.00
N THR A 13 -7.67 -2.95 -6.09
CA THR A 13 -7.17 -1.57 -6.17
C THR A 13 -7.91 -0.62 -5.22
N CYS A 14 -9.22 -0.81 -5.01
CA CYS A 14 -9.98 -0.03 -4.04
C CYS A 14 -9.43 -0.14 -2.61
N ALA A 15 -8.90 -1.29 -2.20
CA ALA A 15 -8.29 -1.43 -0.87
C ALA A 15 -7.01 -0.60 -0.71
N PHE A 16 -6.27 -0.36 -1.80
CA PHE A 16 -5.04 0.43 -1.76
C PHE A 16 -5.28 1.93 -1.52
N SER A 17 -6.49 2.44 -1.74
CA SER A 17 -6.78 3.87 -1.56
C SER A 17 -6.67 4.33 -0.10
N SER A 18 -6.75 3.40 0.87
CA SER A 18 -6.64 3.69 2.30
C SER A 18 -5.18 3.71 2.79
N LEU A 19 -4.24 3.10 2.06
CA LEU A 19 -2.83 3.02 2.45
C LEU A 19 -2.14 4.38 2.68
N PRO A 20 -2.36 5.43 1.86
CA PRO A 20 -1.77 6.74 2.11
C PRO A 20 -2.21 7.29 3.46
N THR A 21 -3.49 7.11 3.82
CA THR A 21 -4.06 7.53 5.09
C THR A 21 -3.46 6.76 6.26
N ILE A 22 -3.28 5.45 6.13
CA ILE A 22 -2.64 4.63 7.18
C ILE A 22 -1.18 5.04 7.37
N MET A 23 -0.44 5.25 6.28
CA MET A 23 0.97 5.70 6.31
C MET A 23 1.12 7.06 6.99
N THR A 24 0.24 8.02 6.70
CA THR A 24 0.30 9.34 7.35
C THR A 24 -0.12 9.30 8.82
N LEU A 25 -1.08 8.45 9.19
CA LEU A 25 -1.43 8.23 10.60
C LEU A 25 -0.29 7.58 11.39
N TYR A 26 0.44 6.65 10.78
CA TYR A 26 1.59 5.97 11.40
C TYR A 26 2.83 6.84 11.57
N ALA A 27 3.04 7.83 10.68
CA ALA A 27 4.22 8.68 10.71
C ALA A 27 4.27 9.61 11.95
N GLY A 28 3.14 9.81 12.64
CA GLY A 28 3.00 10.71 13.78
C GLY A 28 2.75 12.18 13.38
N GLU A 29 2.30 12.97 14.33
CA GLU A 29 2.06 14.41 14.12
C GLU A 29 3.33 15.11 13.64
N GLY A 30 3.19 15.98 12.63
CA GLY A 30 4.30 16.73 12.03
C GLY A 30 5.11 16.02 10.94
N ARG A 31 4.99 14.69 10.78
CA ARG A 31 5.72 13.92 9.73
C ARG A 31 4.87 13.40 8.58
N GLN A 32 3.57 13.71 8.61
CA GLN A 32 2.59 13.27 7.62
C GLN A 32 2.94 13.73 6.20
N GLY A 33 3.39 14.98 6.05
CA GLY A 33 3.80 15.52 4.74
C GLY A 33 5.00 14.80 4.14
N ALA A 34 6.00 14.45 4.97
CA ALA A 34 7.17 13.68 4.52
C ALA A 34 6.78 12.25 4.11
N ALA A 35 5.92 11.59 4.90
CA ALA A 35 5.41 10.26 4.58
C ALA A 35 4.58 10.26 3.28
N LEU A 36 3.71 11.26 3.10
CA LEU A 36 2.89 11.40 1.90
C LEU A 36 3.74 11.75 0.66
N SER A 37 4.80 12.56 0.82
CA SER A 37 5.73 12.87 -0.26
C SER A 37 6.52 11.63 -0.70
N ALA A 38 7.04 10.85 0.24
CA ALA A 38 7.70 9.57 -0.05
C ALA A 38 6.77 8.58 -0.75
N TYR A 39 5.51 8.49 -0.29
CA TYR A 39 4.48 7.67 -0.95
C TYR A 39 4.24 8.12 -2.41
N ASN A 40 4.07 9.42 -2.65
CA ASN A 40 3.83 9.93 -4.00
C ASN A 40 5.05 9.77 -4.92
N LEU A 41 6.27 9.91 -4.40
CA LEU A 41 7.50 9.61 -5.14
C LEU A 41 7.53 8.15 -5.59
N ALA A 42 7.25 7.22 -4.68
CA ALA A 42 7.17 5.79 -5.00
C ALA A 42 6.07 5.50 -6.03
N ALA A 43 4.88 6.09 -5.88
CA ALA A 43 3.78 5.94 -6.82
C ALA A 43 4.15 6.45 -8.24
N GLY A 44 4.81 7.61 -8.32
CA GLY A 44 5.32 8.16 -9.58
C GLY A 44 6.37 7.26 -10.24
N LEU A 45 7.33 6.76 -9.45
CA LEU A 45 8.38 5.86 -9.94
C LEU A 45 7.79 4.53 -10.46
N THR A 46 6.78 3.99 -9.78
CA THR A 46 6.12 2.75 -10.21
C THR A 46 5.31 2.95 -11.49
N THR A 47 4.66 4.11 -11.62
CA THR A 47 3.93 4.51 -12.85
C THR A 47 4.87 4.66 -14.05
N PHE A 48 6.10 5.12 -13.83
CA PHE A 48 7.16 5.13 -14.85
C PHE A 48 7.70 3.73 -15.15
N ALA A 49 7.95 2.93 -14.10
CA ALA A 49 8.52 1.60 -14.22
C ALA A 49 7.59 0.63 -14.98
N GLY A 50 6.27 0.75 -14.85
CA GLY A 50 5.32 -0.12 -15.55
C GLY A 50 5.52 -0.15 -17.08
N PRO A 51 5.33 0.98 -17.78
CA PRO A 51 5.62 1.07 -19.21
C PRO A 51 7.07 0.74 -19.55
N GLY A 52 8.03 1.06 -18.68
CA GLY A 52 9.44 0.70 -18.87
C GLY A 52 9.67 -0.82 -18.94
N ILE A 53 9.10 -1.57 -17.99
CA ILE A 53 9.15 -3.03 -17.96
C ILE A 53 8.46 -3.60 -19.21
N ALA A 54 7.27 -3.10 -19.54
CA ALA A 54 6.53 -3.55 -20.72
C ALA A 54 7.32 -3.30 -22.01
N THR A 55 7.94 -2.13 -22.17
CA THR A 55 8.70 -1.76 -23.37
C THR A 55 9.93 -2.66 -23.58
N ILE A 56 10.60 -3.07 -22.51
CA ILE A 56 11.78 -3.94 -22.58
C ILE A 56 11.37 -5.40 -22.80
N LEU A 57 10.28 -5.86 -22.16
CA LEU A 57 9.86 -7.26 -22.19
C LEU A 57 8.96 -7.62 -23.39
N LEU A 58 8.17 -6.67 -23.92
CA LEU A 58 7.34 -6.89 -25.11
C LEU A 58 8.12 -7.48 -26.30
N PRO A 59 9.27 -6.91 -26.72
CA PRO A 59 10.02 -7.45 -27.86
C PRO A 59 10.73 -8.77 -27.58
N THR A 60 10.93 -9.15 -26.31
CA THR A 60 11.70 -10.35 -25.94
C THR A 60 10.83 -11.56 -25.63
N ILE A 61 9.73 -11.37 -24.90
CA ILE A 61 8.86 -12.46 -24.39
C ILE A 61 7.38 -12.30 -24.78
N GLY A 62 7.03 -11.24 -25.52
CA GLY A 62 5.68 -10.97 -26.01
C GLY A 62 4.66 -10.64 -24.91
N TYR A 63 3.41 -10.42 -25.30
CA TYR A 63 2.32 -10.01 -24.40
C TYR A 63 2.09 -10.99 -23.24
N GLY A 64 2.15 -12.30 -23.51
CA GLY A 64 1.95 -13.33 -22.48
C GLY A 64 3.01 -13.30 -21.39
N GLY A 65 4.28 -13.11 -21.76
CA GLY A 65 5.38 -13.00 -20.81
C GLY A 65 5.31 -11.73 -19.96
N VAL A 66 4.87 -10.62 -20.54
CA VAL A 66 4.64 -9.36 -19.81
C VAL A 66 3.53 -9.54 -18.77
N CYS A 67 2.41 -10.18 -19.13
CA CYS A 67 1.33 -10.47 -18.18
C CYS A 67 1.80 -11.34 -17.01
N TRP A 68 2.58 -12.40 -17.28
CA TRP A 68 3.16 -13.24 -16.22
C TRP A 68 4.17 -12.49 -15.35
N THR A 69 4.94 -11.57 -15.93
CA THR A 69 5.87 -10.72 -15.17
C THR A 69 5.11 -9.83 -14.19
N TYR A 70 4.03 -9.18 -14.63
CA TYR A 70 3.16 -8.42 -13.73
C TYR A 70 2.50 -9.29 -12.68
N ALA A 71 2.04 -10.50 -13.03
CA ALA A 71 1.48 -11.44 -12.06
C ALA A 71 2.52 -11.82 -10.99
N ALA A 72 3.76 -12.11 -11.38
CA ALA A 72 4.86 -12.40 -10.45
C ALA A 72 5.18 -11.21 -9.55
N LEU A 73 5.18 -9.98 -10.08
CA LEU A 73 5.35 -8.75 -9.30
C LEU A 73 4.23 -8.58 -8.25
N TYR A 74 2.97 -8.86 -8.60
CA TYR A 74 1.85 -8.82 -7.66
C TYR A 74 1.96 -9.91 -6.58
N VAL A 75 2.36 -11.13 -6.93
CA VAL A 75 2.60 -12.21 -5.97
C VAL A 75 3.74 -11.84 -5.02
N LEU A 76 4.83 -11.27 -5.56
CA LEU A 76 5.94 -10.79 -4.75
C LEU A 76 5.49 -9.67 -3.79
N ALA A 77 4.68 -8.71 -4.25
CA ALA A 77 4.11 -7.66 -3.42
C ALA A 77 3.22 -8.22 -2.31
N PHE A 78 2.41 -9.25 -2.60
CA PHE A 78 1.60 -9.94 -1.61
C PHE A 78 2.47 -10.61 -0.55
N VAL A 79 3.51 -11.33 -0.94
CA VAL A 79 4.46 -11.96 -0.02
C VAL A 79 5.16 -10.92 0.85
N LEU A 80 5.65 -9.82 0.27
CA LEU A 80 6.26 -8.72 1.02
C LEU A 80 5.28 -8.09 2.03
N THR A 81 4.00 -8.02 1.68
CA THR A 81 2.95 -7.49 2.57
C THR A 81 2.80 -8.35 3.84
N LEU A 82 3.01 -9.67 3.75
CA LEU A 82 2.97 -10.56 4.92
C LEU A 82 4.09 -10.27 5.93
N PHE A 83 5.20 -9.67 5.49
CA PHE A 83 6.31 -9.27 6.36
C PHE A 83 6.10 -7.89 6.99
N ILE A 84 5.14 -7.11 6.52
CA ILE A 84 4.79 -5.83 7.15
C ILE A 84 4.01 -6.16 8.43
N ARG A 85 4.66 -5.97 9.57
CA ARG A 85 4.04 -6.04 10.91
C ARG A 85 3.69 -4.60 11.34
N PRO A 86 2.49 -4.08 11.03
CA PRO A 86 2.12 -2.73 11.42
C PRO A 86 1.96 -2.69 12.95
N LYS A 87 2.81 -1.90 13.64
CA LYS A 87 2.72 -1.71 15.10
C LYS A 87 1.55 -0.77 15.42
N GLN A 88 0.35 -1.29 15.67
CA GLN A 88 -0.89 -0.50 15.78
C GLN A 88 -0.78 0.65 16.79
N PRO A 89 -0.89 1.93 16.36
CA PRO A 89 -1.00 3.04 17.29
C PRO A 89 -2.30 2.90 18.08
N GLY A 90 -2.22 2.87 19.41
CA GLY A 90 -3.37 2.70 20.28
C GLY A 90 -3.69 1.25 20.68
N PHE A 91 -2.78 0.30 20.43
CA PHE A 91 -2.84 -1.06 20.98
C PHE A 91 -1.49 -1.46 21.62
N ASP A 92 -1.53 -2.13 22.77
CA ASP A 92 -0.32 -2.70 23.38
C ASP A 92 0.19 -3.92 22.58
N GLU A 93 1.36 -4.46 22.96
CA GLU A 93 1.98 -5.60 22.25
C GLU A 93 1.12 -6.88 22.25
N HIS A 94 0.06 -6.92 23.07
CA HIS A 94 -0.88 -8.02 23.24
C HIS A 94 -2.27 -7.76 22.64
N GLY A 95 -2.50 -6.61 22.00
CA GLY A 95 -3.77 -6.31 21.34
C GLY A 95 -4.88 -5.80 22.27
N HIS A 96 -4.54 -5.25 23.43
CA HIS A 96 -5.43 -4.40 24.22
C HIS A 96 -5.36 -2.94 23.77
N ARG A 97 -6.53 -2.34 23.59
CA ARG A 97 -6.66 -0.93 23.26
C ARG A 97 -6.17 -0.07 24.44
N ILE A 98 -5.15 0.77 24.23
CA ILE A 98 -4.68 1.69 25.27
C ILE A 98 -5.80 2.72 25.51
N LYS A 99 -6.39 2.70 26.70
CA LYS A 99 -7.46 3.64 27.07
C LYS A 99 -6.83 5.04 27.09
N SER A 100 -7.18 5.88 26.13
CA SER A 100 -6.83 7.30 26.18
C SER A 100 -7.40 7.87 27.48
N ALA A 101 -6.53 8.38 28.34
CA ALA A 101 -6.90 9.02 29.59
C ALA A 101 -7.61 10.34 29.28
N GLY A 102 -8.93 10.25 29.05
CA GLY A 102 -9.84 11.39 29.12
C GLY A 102 -10.65 11.30 30.41
N GLN A 103 -10.03 11.55 31.56
CA GLN A 103 -10.72 11.84 32.82
C GLN A 103 -9.87 12.83 33.64
N GLY A 104 -10.29 14.10 33.68
CA GLY A 104 -9.81 15.11 34.64
C GLY A 104 -9.51 16.50 34.06
N ALA A 105 -10.55 17.30 33.82
CA ALA A 105 -10.63 18.78 33.84
C ALA A 105 -11.95 19.18 33.13
N GLU A 106 -13.13 19.08 33.76
CA GLU A 106 -13.67 20.02 34.78
C GLU A 106 -13.63 21.45 34.18
N ALA A 107 -14.73 22.10 33.74
CA ALA A 107 -16.02 22.30 34.40
C ALA A 107 -15.88 22.76 35.85
N ASP A 108 -15.11 23.83 36.08
CA ASP A 108 -15.51 25.02 36.85
C ASP A 108 -14.52 26.17 36.60
#